data_AF-A0A2N1PLH8-F1
#
_entry.id   AF-A0A2N1PLH8-F1
#
_cell.length_a   1.000
_cell.length_b   1.000
_cell.length_c   1.000
_cell.angle_alpha   90.00
_cell.angle_beta   90.00
_cell.angle_gamma   90.00
#
_symmetry.space_group_name_H-M   'P 1'
#
loop_
_entity.id
_entity.type
_entity.pdbx_description
1 polymer ?
#
loop_
_entity_poly.entity_id
_entity_poly.type
_entity_poly.pdbx_seq_one_letter_code
_entity_poly.pdbx_strand_id
1 'polypeptide(L)'
;MKKLASLLAISAFVASTFTAALAAKIPVLVIDSGTDFSHQVLQPVSDPSKKEAAGQPNIDDDNNGYKDDVYGWNFVENNPTLVDLKNTPKRYDDILRFMELMGLYQEVGKENMPPEKFKELVALYQDKELAPWNGFVGGWAHGTHCGGIMAENNDQIKMKAITHIPSGPAPSAREAQELLSLFNARLADLDVSLFGPKYKSIEENPMFPQLKQYFKEMGIKAAQEVEPKAKYIGSLKPRVINCSWGTSNQQLLKVFKQNMTQSWGYKNPTDEDVQKMVNLYVGSVQLRSSMVLFKYVPQALIVIAAGNSTEDNDKLVISPNDTPITNKLVVAATNHDRSIADFSCFGATKVDIAVPGVNIYSTYPNGKMGYMSGTSMAAPLASKYASQVLAVNSKLTPQELKQILMETVDKKDWLKGKVVSEGVINIQRALAAAKSIKDGSSIESAISTARENVPSTELDGPEISAPVFESEFEKELYNSAVF
;
A
#
# COMPACT_ATOMS: atom_id res chain seq x y z
N MET A 1 -28.02 -64.98 -31.21
CA MET A 1 -27.48 -63.64 -30.95
C MET A 1 -26.10 -63.55 -31.62
N LYS A 2 -26.01 -63.16 -32.91
CA LYS A 2 -25.36 -61.91 -33.39
C LYS A 2 -24.36 -61.32 -32.38
N LYS A 3 -23.09 -61.00 -32.65
CA LYS A 3 -22.14 -61.03 -33.78
C LYS A 3 -20.75 -60.80 -33.09
N LEU A 4 -19.68 -61.50 -33.48
CA LEU A 4 -18.46 -60.94 -34.12
C LEU A 4 -18.01 -59.55 -33.59
N ALA A 5 -16.75 -59.19 -33.40
CA ALA A 5 -15.43 -59.77 -33.64
C ALA A 5 -14.43 -58.60 -33.44
N SER A 6 -13.21 -58.89 -32.99
CA SER A 6 -11.94 -58.26 -33.43
C SER A 6 -11.82 -56.72 -33.54
N LEU A 7 -10.85 -56.11 -32.85
CA LEU A 7 -9.57 -55.68 -33.44
C LEU A 7 -8.73 -54.96 -32.37
N LEU A 8 -7.48 -55.41 -32.19
CA LEU A 8 -6.38 -54.53 -31.84
C LEU A 8 -6.30 -53.44 -32.92
N ALA A 9 -6.42 -52.19 -32.52
CA ALA A 9 -5.99 -51.05 -33.33
C ALA A 9 -4.99 -50.25 -32.50
N ILE A 10 -3.73 -50.39 -32.90
CA ILE A 10 -2.62 -49.51 -32.58
C ILE A 10 -3.03 -48.11 -33.02
N SER A 11 -3.26 -47.19 -32.08
CA SER A 11 -3.16 -45.76 -32.33
C SER A 11 -1.98 -45.23 -31.54
N ALA A 12 -0.86 -45.10 -32.25
CA ALA A 12 0.26 -44.30 -31.82
C ALA A 12 -0.25 -42.87 -31.60
N PHE A 13 -0.50 -42.51 -30.35
CA PHE A 13 -0.67 -41.11 -29.99
C PHE A 13 0.73 -40.50 -30.12
N VAL A 14 0.90 -39.63 -31.12
CA VAL A 14 2.03 -38.73 -31.20
C VAL A 14 2.03 -37.96 -29.89
N ALA A 15 2.95 -38.30 -29.00
CA ALA A 15 3.33 -37.44 -27.89
C ALA A 15 3.98 -36.22 -28.54
N SER A 16 3.16 -35.25 -28.94
CA SER A 16 3.62 -33.88 -29.08
C SER A 16 4.03 -33.47 -27.67
N THR A 17 5.31 -33.61 -27.37
CA THR A 17 5.97 -32.92 -26.27
C THR A 17 5.87 -31.43 -26.59
N PHE A 18 4.71 -30.83 -26.36
CA PHE A 18 4.67 -29.44 -25.97
C PHE A 18 5.34 -29.42 -24.59
N THR A 19 6.64 -29.17 -24.58
CA THR A 19 7.20 -28.38 -23.49
C THR A 19 6.45 -27.05 -23.57
N ALA A 20 5.30 -26.96 -22.88
CA ALA A 20 4.79 -25.68 -22.46
C ALA A 20 5.95 -25.07 -21.69
N ALA A 21 6.67 -24.12 -22.32
CA ALA A 21 7.60 -23.29 -21.60
C ALA A 21 6.80 -22.77 -20.41
N LEU A 22 7.20 -23.15 -19.18
CA LEU A 22 6.57 -22.64 -17.98
C LEU A 22 6.52 -21.11 -18.16
N ALA A 23 5.31 -20.54 -18.16
CA ALA A 23 5.19 -19.10 -18.31
C ALA A 23 6.06 -18.44 -17.24
N ALA A 24 6.90 -17.49 -17.63
CA ALA A 24 7.79 -16.83 -16.67
C ALA A 24 6.95 -16.11 -15.61
N LYS A 25 7.22 -16.39 -14.33
CA LYS A 25 6.54 -15.78 -13.19
C LYS A 25 6.66 -14.24 -13.25
N ILE A 26 5.57 -13.54 -12.89
CA ILE A 26 5.48 -12.08 -12.89
C ILE A 26 6.32 -11.52 -11.73
N PRO A 27 7.34 -10.68 -12.00
CA PRO A 27 8.10 -10.03 -10.95
C PRO A 27 7.24 -9.00 -10.21
N VAL A 28 7.12 -9.14 -8.89
CA VAL A 28 6.41 -8.19 -8.03
C VAL A 28 7.32 -7.68 -6.91
N LEU A 29 7.06 -6.45 -6.45
CA LEU A 29 7.85 -5.82 -5.39
C LEU A 29 6.93 -5.23 -4.31
N VAL A 30 7.23 -5.56 -3.05
CA VAL A 30 6.63 -4.89 -1.89
C VAL A 30 7.57 -3.79 -1.40
N ILE A 31 7.14 -2.54 -1.42
CA ILE A 31 7.86 -1.40 -0.82
C ILE A 31 7.15 -1.04 0.48
N ASP A 32 7.69 -1.51 1.60
CA ASP A 32 6.98 -1.45 2.90
C ASP A 32 7.94 -1.53 4.09
N SER A 33 7.55 -2.08 5.23
CA SER A 33 8.38 -2.32 6.42
C SER A 33 9.27 -3.57 6.32
N GLY A 34 9.28 -4.21 5.16
CA GLY A 34 9.98 -5.46 4.89
C GLY A 34 9.04 -6.67 4.92
N THR A 35 9.51 -7.79 4.37
CA THR A 35 8.72 -9.02 4.23
C THR A 35 9.51 -10.22 4.74
N ASP A 36 8.92 -11.00 5.64
CA ASP A 36 9.51 -12.23 6.18
C ASP A 36 9.41 -13.39 5.16
N PHE A 37 10.41 -13.53 4.29
CA PHE A 37 10.46 -14.63 3.32
C PHE A 37 10.80 -16.01 3.93
N SER A 38 11.07 -16.10 5.23
CA SER A 38 11.14 -17.39 5.92
C SER A 38 9.76 -17.98 6.20
N HIS A 39 8.70 -17.17 6.10
CA HIS A 39 7.32 -17.58 6.27
C HIS A 39 6.90 -18.62 5.20
N GLN A 40 6.30 -19.72 5.63
CA GLN A 40 5.93 -20.86 4.76
C GLN A 40 5.00 -20.51 3.58
N VAL A 41 4.16 -19.49 3.73
CA VAL A 41 3.28 -18.98 2.65
C VAL A 41 4.05 -18.13 1.64
N LEU A 42 5.12 -17.44 2.06
CA LEU A 42 5.87 -16.49 1.24
C LEU A 42 7.06 -17.15 0.54
N GLN A 43 7.65 -18.18 1.16
CA GLN A 43 8.79 -18.90 0.59
C GLN A 43 8.56 -19.36 -0.87
N PRO A 44 7.41 -19.96 -1.25
CA PRO A 44 7.20 -20.48 -2.62
C PRO A 44 7.15 -19.40 -3.71
N VAL A 45 6.87 -18.15 -3.32
CA VAL A 45 6.82 -17.00 -4.23
C VAL A 45 8.02 -16.08 -4.11
N SER A 46 8.95 -16.33 -3.18
CA SER A 46 10.17 -15.52 -3.05
C SER A 46 11.06 -15.61 -4.30
N ASP A 47 11.78 -14.53 -4.62
CA ASP A 47 12.73 -14.44 -5.76
C ASP A 47 14.14 -14.10 -5.26
N PRO A 48 14.85 -15.04 -4.62
CA PRO A 48 16.20 -14.80 -4.10
C PRO A 48 17.19 -14.45 -5.23
N SER A 49 18.09 -13.49 -4.97
CA SER A 49 19.25 -13.23 -5.82
C SER A 49 20.13 -14.48 -5.80
N LYS A 50 20.24 -15.14 -6.96
CA LYS A 50 20.99 -16.41 -7.07
C LYS A 50 22.48 -16.23 -6.78
N LYS A 51 23.03 -15.04 -7.06
CA LYS A 51 24.43 -14.74 -6.82
C LYS A 51 24.69 -14.53 -5.34
N GLU A 52 23.92 -13.67 -4.68
CA GLU A 52 24.02 -13.47 -3.23
C GLU A 52 23.73 -14.76 -2.45
N ALA A 53 22.70 -15.52 -2.83
CA ALA A 53 22.34 -16.76 -2.14
C ALA A 53 23.40 -17.86 -2.25
N ALA A 54 24.22 -17.85 -3.30
CA ALA A 54 25.34 -18.78 -3.50
C ALA A 54 26.70 -18.12 -3.19
N GLY A 55 26.65 -16.87 -2.71
CA GLY A 55 27.77 -15.97 -2.54
C GLY A 55 28.51 -16.16 -1.21
N GLN A 56 29.39 -15.22 -0.91
CA GLN A 56 30.17 -15.22 0.32
C GLN A 56 29.57 -14.21 1.31
N PRO A 57 29.45 -14.57 2.61
CA PRO A 57 28.90 -13.65 3.60
C PRO A 57 29.63 -12.31 3.64
N ASN A 58 28.89 -11.20 3.62
CA ASN A 58 29.36 -9.81 3.63
C ASN A 58 30.09 -9.35 2.36
N ILE A 59 29.87 -10.04 1.25
CA ILE A 59 30.33 -9.66 -0.09
C ILE A 59 29.11 -9.26 -0.94
N ASP A 60 29.33 -8.33 -1.87
CA ASP A 60 28.36 -7.97 -2.91
C ASP A 60 28.71 -8.78 -4.16
N ASP A 61 28.15 -10.00 -4.25
CA ASP A 61 28.50 -11.00 -5.26
C ASP A 61 27.88 -10.67 -6.63
N ASP A 62 26.79 -9.92 -6.66
CA ASP A 62 26.17 -9.44 -7.89
C ASP A 62 26.65 -8.06 -8.38
N ASN A 63 27.45 -7.37 -7.56
CA ASN A 63 28.03 -6.04 -7.78
C ASN A 63 26.97 -4.95 -7.99
N ASN A 64 25.84 -5.04 -7.27
CA ASN A 64 24.77 -4.06 -7.34
C ASN A 64 24.93 -2.91 -6.32
N GLY A 65 25.93 -2.98 -5.45
CA GLY A 65 26.23 -2.02 -4.38
C GLY A 65 25.68 -2.41 -3.00
N TYR A 66 25.00 -3.56 -2.88
CA TYR A 66 24.30 -4.03 -1.70
C TYR A 66 24.72 -5.46 -1.37
N LYS A 67 25.32 -5.66 -0.19
CA LYS A 67 25.91 -6.94 0.21
C LYS A 67 24.83 -7.90 0.72
N ASP A 68 24.88 -9.16 0.30
CA ASP A 68 23.97 -10.21 0.77
C ASP A 68 22.47 -9.87 0.60
N ASP A 69 22.09 -9.06 -0.41
CA ASP A 69 20.72 -8.59 -0.62
C ASP A 69 19.82 -9.66 -1.29
N VAL A 70 19.83 -10.87 -0.74
CA VAL A 70 19.20 -12.07 -1.30
C VAL A 70 17.74 -11.80 -1.69
N TYR A 71 16.92 -11.30 -0.77
CA TYR A 71 15.49 -11.08 -1.02
C TYR A 71 15.13 -9.62 -1.31
N GLY A 72 16.12 -8.74 -1.22
CA GLY A 72 15.93 -7.29 -1.23
C GLY A 72 16.83 -6.59 -0.23
N TRP A 73 16.58 -5.29 -0.02
CA TRP A 73 17.41 -4.44 0.83
C TRP A 73 16.59 -3.65 1.85
N ASN A 74 17.11 -3.53 3.07
CA ASN A 74 16.57 -2.65 4.08
C ASN A 74 17.23 -1.27 3.98
N PHE A 75 16.51 -0.30 3.41
CA PHE A 75 16.99 1.07 3.23
C PHE A 75 16.86 1.94 4.49
N VAL A 76 16.17 1.47 5.53
CA VAL A 76 16.04 2.18 6.80
C VAL A 76 17.29 1.94 7.65
N GLU A 77 17.72 0.70 7.75
CA GLU A 77 18.89 0.31 8.56
C GLU A 77 20.16 0.07 7.73
N ASN A 78 20.05 0.17 6.40
CA ASN A 78 21.14 -0.04 5.45
C ASN A 78 21.83 -1.41 5.61
N ASN A 79 21.04 -2.48 5.60
CA ASN A 79 21.49 -3.86 5.76
C ASN A 79 20.58 -4.83 4.96
N PRO A 80 20.92 -6.14 4.84
CA PRO A 80 20.09 -7.11 4.10
C PRO A 80 18.91 -7.68 4.92
N THR A 81 18.74 -7.30 6.18
CA THR A 81 17.69 -7.82 7.06
C THR A 81 16.38 -7.05 6.82
N LEU A 82 15.46 -7.66 6.09
CA LEU A 82 14.15 -7.03 5.79
C LEU A 82 13.25 -6.93 7.02
N VAL A 83 13.22 -7.97 7.86
CA VAL A 83 12.41 -8.04 9.09
C VAL A 83 13.27 -8.65 10.21
N ASP A 84 13.47 -7.93 11.30
CA ASP A 84 14.16 -8.49 12.48
C ASP A 84 13.21 -9.34 13.32
N LEU A 85 13.33 -10.66 13.17
CA LEU A 85 12.51 -11.64 13.88
C LEU A 85 12.77 -11.69 15.40
N LYS A 86 13.90 -11.13 15.88
CA LYS A 86 14.19 -11.05 17.31
C LYS A 86 13.24 -10.11 18.05
N ASN A 87 12.54 -9.22 17.31
CA ASN A 87 11.53 -8.33 17.87
C ASN A 87 10.16 -8.99 18.06
N THR A 88 10.06 -10.32 17.90
CA THR A 88 8.83 -11.06 18.20
C THR A 88 8.39 -10.80 19.66
N PRO A 89 7.16 -10.30 19.89
CA PRO A 89 6.66 -10.05 21.25
C PRO A 89 6.52 -11.35 22.05
N LYS A 90 6.73 -11.29 23.38
CA LYS A 90 6.53 -12.47 24.25
C LYS A 90 5.08 -12.97 24.26
N ARG A 91 4.12 -12.04 24.24
CA ARG A 91 2.67 -12.31 24.23
C ARG A 91 2.08 -12.12 22.82
N TYR A 92 2.77 -12.63 21.81
CA TYR A 92 2.40 -12.38 20.41
C TYR A 92 0.98 -12.85 20.08
N ASP A 93 0.57 -14.04 20.56
CA ASP A 93 -0.76 -14.58 20.31
C ASP A 93 -1.88 -13.70 20.90
N ASP A 94 -1.65 -13.05 22.05
CA ASP A 94 -2.62 -12.10 22.61
C ASP A 94 -2.76 -10.83 21.76
N ILE A 95 -1.67 -10.37 21.15
CA ILE A 95 -1.68 -9.21 20.24
C ILE A 95 -2.41 -9.58 18.94
N LEU A 96 -2.18 -10.77 18.40
CA LEU A 96 -2.91 -11.26 17.23
C LEU A 96 -4.40 -11.43 17.54
N ARG A 97 -4.74 -11.90 18.75
CA ARG A 97 -6.13 -11.97 19.21
C ARG A 97 -6.77 -10.59 19.34
N PHE A 98 -6.03 -9.61 19.86
CA PHE A 98 -6.47 -8.21 19.88
C PHE A 98 -6.77 -7.70 18.45
N MET A 99 -5.86 -7.94 17.50
CA MET A 99 -6.04 -7.54 16.10
C MET A 99 -7.22 -8.24 15.43
N GLU A 100 -7.44 -9.53 15.68
CA GLU A 100 -8.60 -10.29 15.21
C GLU A 100 -9.92 -9.68 15.71
N LEU A 101 -10.01 -9.40 17.02
CA LEU A 101 -11.21 -8.82 17.61
C LEU A 101 -11.43 -7.38 17.14
N MET A 102 -10.37 -6.62 16.92
CA MET A 102 -10.42 -5.29 16.31
C MET A 102 -10.95 -5.34 14.87
N GLY A 103 -10.44 -6.26 14.06
CA GLY A 103 -10.93 -6.46 12.69
C GLY A 103 -12.41 -6.83 12.65
N LEU A 104 -12.85 -7.73 13.53
CA LEU A 104 -14.26 -8.05 13.68
C LEU A 104 -15.08 -6.82 14.10
N TYR A 105 -14.61 -6.06 15.09
CA TYR A 105 -15.29 -4.84 15.53
C TYR A 105 -15.43 -3.82 14.40
N GLN A 106 -14.41 -3.65 13.56
CA GLN A 106 -14.44 -2.78 12.39
C GLN A 106 -15.39 -3.29 11.30
N GLU A 107 -15.46 -4.61 11.11
CA GLU A 107 -16.31 -5.22 10.10
C GLU A 107 -17.79 -5.11 10.44
N VAL A 108 -18.19 -5.43 11.67
CA VAL A 108 -19.61 -5.59 12.04
C VAL A 108 -20.15 -4.51 12.98
N GLY A 109 -19.27 -3.68 13.56
CA GLY A 109 -19.63 -2.69 14.57
C GLY A 109 -19.99 -3.30 15.93
N LYS A 110 -20.13 -2.44 16.95
CA LYS A 110 -20.42 -2.87 18.34
C LYS A 110 -21.73 -3.64 18.44
N GLU A 111 -22.77 -3.13 17.77
CA GLU A 111 -24.15 -3.65 17.87
C GLU A 111 -24.29 -5.08 17.36
N ASN A 112 -23.50 -5.46 16.36
CA ASN A 112 -23.51 -6.81 15.77
C ASN A 112 -22.36 -7.70 16.25
N MET A 113 -21.45 -7.16 17.08
CA MET A 113 -20.38 -7.94 17.69
C MET A 113 -20.91 -8.65 18.95
N PRO A 114 -20.62 -9.95 19.14
CA PRO A 114 -21.03 -10.65 20.35
C PRO A 114 -20.48 -9.96 21.63
N PRO A 115 -21.32 -9.69 22.65
CA PRO A 115 -20.93 -8.88 23.81
C PRO A 115 -19.69 -9.38 24.56
N GLU A 116 -19.51 -10.69 24.64
CA GLU A 116 -18.36 -11.33 25.26
C GLU A 116 -17.06 -11.07 24.49
N LYS A 117 -17.11 -11.02 23.16
CA LYS A 117 -15.96 -10.68 22.32
C LYS A 117 -15.60 -9.20 22.43
N PHE A 118 -16.59 -8.31 22.50
CA PHE A 118 -16.33 -6.89 22.73
C PHE A 118 -15.71 -6.65 24.12
N LYS A 119 -16.18 -7.38 25.15
CA LYS A 119 -15.58 -7.34 26.48
C LYS A 119 -14.12 -7.84 26.48
N GLU A 120 -13.84 -8.92 25.76
CA GLU A 120 -12.47 -9.43 25.56
C GLU A 120 -11.58 -8.39 24.86
N LEU A 121 -12.10 -7.75 23.80
CA LEU A 121 -11.39 -6.71 23.07
C LEU A 121 -10.98 -5.54 23.99
N VAL A 122 -11.93 -5.04 24.78
CA VAL A 122 -11.67 -3.94 25.73
C VAL A 122 -10.63 -4.36 26.77
N ALA A 123 -10.68 -5.61 27.26
CA ALA A 123 -9.71 -6.11 28.22
C ALA A 123 -8.28 -6.17 27.64
N LEU A 124 -8.13 -6.64 26.40
CA LEU A 124 -6.84 -6.68 25.71
C LEU A 124 -6.31 -5.27 25.39
N TYR A 125 -7.19 -4.35 24.97
CA TYR A 125 -6.83 -2.95 24.71
C TYR A 125 -6.30 -2.23 25.97
N GLN A 126 -6.91 -2.51 27.12
CA GLN A 126 -6.55 -1.90 28.40
C GLN A 126 -5.37 -2.60 29.09
N ASP A 127 -4.88 -3.72 28.56
CA ASP A 127 -3.71 -4.42 29.08
C ASP A 127 -2.44 -3.58 28.88
N LYS A 128 -1.90 -3.07 29.99
CA LYS A 128 -0.72 -2.21 30.00
C LYS A 128 0.54 -2.90 29.49
N GLU A 129 0.60 -4.23 29.53
CA GLU A 129 1.72 -4.98 28.98
C GLU A 129 1.63 -5.11 27.46
N LEU A 130 0.41 -5.16 26.90
CA LEU A 130 0.18 -5.27 25.45
C LEU A 130 0.17 -3.92 24.74
N ALA A 131 -0.31 -2.86 25.40
CA ALA A 131 -0.49 -1.54 24.80
C ALA A 131 0.74 -0.99 24.04
N PRO A 132 1.99 -1.13 24.54
CA PRO A 132 3.18 -0.68 23.80
C PRO A 132 3.45 -1.48 22.51
N TRP A 133 2.95 -2.71 22.43
CA TRP A 133 3.21 -3.62 21.33
C TRP A 133 2.17 -3.54 20.22
N ASN A 134 0.95 -3.06 20.48
CA ASN A 134 -0.11 -3.03 19.49
C ASN A 134 0.29 -2.25 18.22
N GLY A 135 0.77 -1.02 18.39
CA GLY A 135 1.25 -0.20 17.27
C GLY A 135 2.54 -0.75 16.64
N PHE A 136 3.46 -1.26 17.46
CA PHE A 136 4.71 -1.85 16.98
C PHE A 136 4.46 -3.08 16.09
N VAL A 137 3.66 -4.04 16.54
CA VAL A 137 3.37 -5.26 15.77
C VAL A 137 2.67 -4.92 14.47
N GLY A 138 1.77 -3.93 14.47
CA GLY A 138 1.16 -3.43 13.24
C GLY A 138 2.21 -3.01 12.22
N GLY A 139 3.10 -2.07 12.58
CA GLY A 139 4.16 -1.58 11.68
C GLY A 139 5.21 -2.64 11.31
N TRP A 140 5.64 -3.46 12.28
CA TRP A 140 6.62 -4.53 12.09
C TRP A 140 6.12 -5.68 11.21
N ALA A 141 4.85 -6.06 11.34
CA ALA A 141 4.24 -7.09 10.52
C ALA A 141 3.71 -6.58 9.17
N HIS A 142 3.55 -5.26 9.02
CA HIS A 142 2.84 -4.63 7.91
C HIS A 142 3.27 -5.12 6.52
N GLY A 143 4.56 -5.05 6.19
CA GLY A 143 5.06 -5.48 4.88
C GLY A 143 5.03 -7.00 4.68
N THR A 144 5.09 -7.77 5.77
CA THR A 144 4.87 -9.22 5.72
C THR A 144 3.41 -9.52 5.41
N HIS A 145 2.47 -8.81 6.03
CA HIS A 145 1.03 -8.93 5.76
C HIS A 145 0.69 -8.56 4.31
N CYS A 146 1.22 -7.44 3.81
CA CYS A 146 1.08 -7.05 2.41
C CYS A 146 1.61 -8.12 1.44
N GLY A 147 2.78 -8.70 1.74
CA GLY A 147 3.35 -9.81 0.96
C GLY A 147 2.43 -11.03 0.95
N GLY A 148 1.85 -11.38 2.09
CA GLY A 148 0.93 -12.52 2.20
C GLY A 148 -0.32 -12.35 1.35
N ILE A 149 -0.91 -11.16 1.33
CA ILE A 149 -2.09 -10.83 0.52
C ILE A 149 -1.78 -11.06 -0.96
N MET A 150 -0.61 -10.61 -1.41
CA MET A 150 -0.16 -10.79 -2.80
C MET A 150 0.15 -12.24 -3.15
N ALA A 151 0.61 -13.04 -2.20
CA ALA A 151 1.04 -14.43 -2.39
C ALA A 151 -0.12 -15.45 -2.36
N GLU A 152 -1.15 -15.19 -1.57
CA GLU A 152 -2.25 -16.12 -1.37
C GLU A 152 -2.92 -16.51 -2.69
N ASN A 153 -2.98 -17.80 -3.02
CA ASN A 153 -3.55 -18.32 -4.28
C ASN A 153 -2.99 -17.63 -5.54
N ASN A 154 -1.70 -17.28 -5.52
CA ASN A 154 -1.02 -16.59 -6.61
C ASN A 154 0.39 -17.17 -6.82
N ASP A 155 0.47 -18.35 -7.43
CA ASP A 155 1.74 -19.06 -7.67
C ASP A 155 2.53 -18.50 -8.90
N GLN A 156 1.88 -17.64 -9.70
CA GLN A 156 2.43 -17.05 -10.92
C GLN A 156 3.33 -15.84 -10.68
N ILE A 157 3.57 -15.45 -9.43
CA ILE A 157 4.48 -14.35 -9.09
C ILE A 157 5.82 -14.84 -8.57
N LYS A 158 6.81 -13.95 -8.68
CA LYS A 158 8.08 -14.03 -7.96
C LYS A 158 8.34 -12.68 -7.29
N MET A 159 8.58 -12.69 -5.99
CA MET A 159 8.47 -11.54 -5.11
C MET A 159 9.82 -11.18 -4.49
N LYS A 160 10.13 -9.89 -4.51
CA LYS A 160 11.13 -9.26 -3.65
C LYS A 160 10.46 -8.21 -2.78
N ALA A 161 11.15 -7.73 -1.76
CA ALA A 161 10.67 -6.63 -0.93
C ALA A 161 11.81 -5.68 -0.60
N ILE A 162 11.48 -4.43 -0.27
CA ILE A 162 12.43 -3.50 0.35
C ILE A 162 11.82 -2.92 1.62
N THR A 163 12.66 -2.70 2.62
CA THR A 163 12.26 -1.94 3.81
C THR A 163 12.48 -0.45 3.50
N HIS A 164 11.38 0.25 3.27
CA HIS A 164 11.33 1.68 2.97
C HIS A 164 10.80 2.49 4.14
N ILE A 165 9.81 1.96 4.85
CA ILE A 165 9.25 2.58 6.06
C ILE A 165 9.86 1.90 7.30
N PRO A 166 10.18 2.66 8.34
CA PRO A 166 10.59 2.07 9.61
C PRO A 166 9.40 1.33 10.22
N SER A 167 9.65 0.18 10.85
CA SER A 167 8.66 -0.49 11.70
C SER A 167 8.56 0.12 13.10
N GLY A 168 9.36 1.16 13.38
CA GLY A 168 9.63 1.70 14.71
C GLY A 168 10.31 0.68 15.64
N PRO A 169 10.98 1.10 16.72
CA PRO A 169 11.06 0.27 17.93
C PRO A 169 9.71 0.36 18.68
N ALA A 170 9.40 -0.61 19.55
CA ALA A 170 8.39 -0.38 20.60
C ALA A 170 8.73 0.94 21.37
N PRO A 171 7.73 1.74 21.84
CA PRO A 171 7.84 3.19 22.01
C PRO A 171 8.91 3.61 23.03
N SER A 172 9.64 4.72 22.84
CA SER A 172 9.07 6.06 22.65
C SER A 172 9.79 7.01 21.67
N ALA A 173 9.00 7.91 21.06
CA ALA A 173 9.35 9.29 20.67
C ALA A 173 10.28 9.57 19.46
N ARG A 174 10.71 8.56 18.70
CA ARG A 174 11.78 8.76 17.69
C ARG A 174 11.33 9.46 16.40
N GLU A 175 10.19 9.09 15.81
CA GLU A 175 9.76 9.62 14.51
C GLU A 175 9.32 11.09 14.57
N ALA A 176 8.62 11.47 15.64
CA ALA A 176 8.27 12.86 15.90
C ALA A 176 9.52 13.72 16.19
N GLN A 177 10.53 13.18 16.90
CA GLN A 177 11.79 13.87 17.16
C GLN A 177 12.70 13.97 15.93
N GLU A 178 12.75 12.97 15.06
CA GLU A 178 13.60 12.99 13.85
C GLU A 178 13.04 13.97 12.80
N LEU A 179 11.72 14.00 12.58
CA LEU A 179 11.07 15.02 11.76
C LEU A 179 11.22 16.42 12.36
N LEU A 180 11.05 16.60 13.68
CA LEU A 180 11.28 17.90 14.33
C LEU A 180 12.75 18.32 14.30
N SER A 181 13.70 17.42 14.52
CA SER A 181 15.12 17.76 14.66
C SER A 181 15.77 18.09 13.32
N LEU A 182 15.46 17.35 12.24
CA LEU A 182 15.89 17.69 10.88
C LEU A 182 15.28 19.01 10.39
N PHE A 183 14.06 19.31 10.82
CA PHE A 183 13.37 20.56 10.50
C PHE A 183 13.94 21.75 11.30
N ASN A 184 14.09 21.61 12.61
CA ASN A 184 14.61 22.65 13.51
C ASN A 184 16.10 22.96 13.27
N ALA A 185 16.93 21.96 12.97
CA ALA A 185 18.36 22.17 12.69
C ALA A 185 18.60 22.96 11.39
N ARG A 186 17.64 22.97 10.46
CA ARG A 186 17.75 23.63 9.15
C ARG A 186 17.01 24.97 9.06
N LEU A 187 16.36 25.41 10.13
CA LEU A 187 15.73 26.73 10.26
C LEU A 187 16.64 27.75 10.98
N ALA A 188 17.81 27.32 11.47
CA ALA A 188 18.75 28.17 12.22
C ALA A 188 19.29 29.37 11.41
N ASP A 189 19.23 29.31 10.07
CA ASP A 189 19.77 30.33 9.15
C ASP A 189 18.71 31.30 8.60
N LEU A 190 17.42 31.15 8.97
CA LEU A 190 16.37 32.09 8.56
C LEU A 190 16.45 33.36 9.40
N ASP A 191 16.52 34.52 8.73
CA ASP A 191 16.58 35.82 9.39
C ASP A 191 15.27 36.11 10.15
N VAL A 192 15.34 35.93 11.48
CA VAL A 192 14.22 36.14 12.39
C VAL A 192 13.87 37.60 12.67
N SER A 193 14.52 38.55 11.98
CA SER A 193 14.19 39.97 12.06
C SER A 193 12.97 40.37 11.22
N LEU A 194 12.49 39.50 10.31
CA LEU A 194 11.27 39.70 9.50
C LEU A 194 9.95 39.53 10.28
N PHE A 195 10.02 39.33 11.59
CA PHE A 195 8.89 39.04 12.48
C PHE A 195 8.13 40.33 12.90
N GLY A 196 7.78 41.16 11.90
CA GLY A 196 6.94 42.35 12.02
C GLY A 196 5.47 42.10 11.59
N PRO A 197 4.49 42.95 11.98
CA PRO A 197 3.09 42.52 12.09
C PRO A 197 2.25 42.58 10.80
N LYS A 198 1.38 41.55 10.66
CA LYS A 198 0.04 41.49 10.02
C LYS A 198 -0.04 41.54 8.47
N TYR A 199 0.06 40.36 7.85
CA TYR A 199 -0.35 40.12 6.46
C TYR A 199 -1.72 39.41 6.44
N LYS A 200 -2.60 39.73 5.48
CA LYS A 200 -3.97 39.20 5.42
C LYS A 200 -4.06 37.81 4.79
N SER A 201 -3.02 37.39 4.07
CA SER A 201 -2.88 36.04 3.54
C SER A 201 -1.41 35.59 3.52
N ILE A 202 -1.18 34.29 3.36
CA ILE A 202 0.17 33.72 3.18
C ILE A 202 0.93 34.39 2.04
N GLU A 203 0.26 34.66 0.92
CA GLU A 203 0.87 35.17 -0.29
C GLU A 203 1.34 36.64 -0.15
N GLU A 204 0.76 37.38 0.80
CA GLU A 204 1.20 38.74 1.18
C GLU A 204 2.41 38.72 2.13
N ASN A 205 2.74 37.57 2.74
CA ASN A 205 3.87 37.45 3.64
C ASN A 205 5.20 37.43 2.83
N PRO A 206 6.13 38.37 3.05
CA PRO A 206 7.41 38.45 2.33
C PRO A 206 8.31 37.22 2.53
N MET A 207 8.04 36.38 3.54
CA MET A 207 8.71 35.09 3.72
C MET A 207 8.21 34.00 2.77
N PHE A 208 6.99 34.10 2.23
CA PHE A 208 6.41 33.03 1.42
C PHE A 208 7.22 32.69 0.16
N PRO A 209 7.75 33.67 -0.61
CA PRO A 209 8.68 33.38 -1.71
C PRO A 209 9.97 32.67 -1.26
N GLN A 210 10.50 33.02 -0.08
CA GLN A 210 11.70 32.39 0.48
C GLN A 210 11.42 30.95 0.90
N LEU A 211 10.30 30.69 1.60
CA LEU A 211 9.87 29.34 1.99
C LEU A 211 9.60 28.47 0.77
N LYS A 212 8.99 29.03 -0.29
CA LYS A 212 8.79 28.32 -1.56
C LYS A 212 10.11 27.91 -2.22
N GLN A 213 11.08 28.83 -2.27
CA GLN A 213 12.42 28.51 -2.80
C GLN A 213 13.13 27.48 -1.93
N TYR A 214 13.03 27.61 -0.61
CA TYR A 214 13.59 26.67 0.35
C TYR A 214 13.03 25.25 0.20
N PHE A 215 11.70 25.08 0.14
CA PHE A 215 11.09 23.77 -0.09
C PHE A 215 11.47 23.18 -1.45
N LYS A 216 11.64 24.03 -2.48
CA LYS A 216 12.13 23.57 -3.78
C LYS A 216 13.56 23.02 -3.69
N GLU A 217 14.47 23.72 -3.01
CA GLU A 217 15.85 23.26 -2.80
C GLU A 217 15.92 22.00 -1.94
N MET A 218 15.13 21.95 -0.87
CA MET A 218 14.96 20.75 -0.05
C MET A 218 14.49 19.57 -0.89
N GLY A 219 13.49 19.77 -1.75
CA GLY A 219 13.01 18.74 -2.66
C GLY A 219 14.07 18.28 -3.66
N ILE A 220 14.90 19.19 -4.19
CA ILE A 220 16.02 18.81 -5.08
C ILE A 220 16.99 17.90 -4.35
N LYS A 221 17.38 18.25 -3.12
CA LYS A 221 18.29 17.44 -2.30
C LYS A 221 17.67 16.09 -1.94
N ALA A 222 16.43 16.08 -1.45
CA ALA A 222 15.73 14.84 -1.11
C ALA A 222 15.56 13.91 -2.32
N ALA A 223 15.34 14.47 -3.52
CA ALA A 223 15.27 13.70 -4.75
C ALA A 223 16.64 13.09 -5.14
N GLN A 224 17.75 13.81 -4.94
CA GLN A 224 19.09 13.28 -5.16
C GLN A 224 19.42 12.13 -4.19
N GLU A 225 19.01 12.24 -2.93
CA GLU A 225 19.21 11.21 -1.90
C GLU A 225 18.41 9.92 -2.20
N VAL A 226 17.28 10.03 -2.90
CA VAL A 226 16.43 8.88 -3.29
C VAL A 226 16.94 8.15 -4.54
N GLU A 227 17.76 8.79 -5.38
CA GLU A 227 18.20 8.24 -6.67
C GLU A 227 18.88 6.86 -6.58
N PRO A 228 19.78 6.56 -5.61
CA PRO A 228 20.36 5.21 -5.47
C PRO A 228 19.29 4.14 -5.19
N LYS A 229 18.34 4.42 -4.29
CA LYS A 229 17.20 3.55 -3.98
C LYS A 229 16.34 3.32 -5.23
N ALA A 230 16.08 4.37 -6.00
CA ALA A 230 15.31 4.27 -7.25
C ALA A 230 16.00 3.36 -8.29
N LYS A 231 17.33 3.47 -8.42
CA LYS A 231 18.12 2.60 -9.32
C LYS A 231 18.08 1.14 -8.88
N TYR A 232 18.17 0.89 -7.58
CA TYR A 232 18.00 -0.45 -7.01
C TYR A 232 16.61 -1.02 -7.33
N ILE A 233 15.54 -0.28 -7.06
CA ILE A 233 14.17 -0.69 -7.43
C ILE A 233 14.05 -1.01 -8.93
N GLY A 234 14.68 -0.19 -9.78
CA GLY A 234 14.75 -0.42 -11.23
C GLY A 234 15.49 -1.70 -11.62
N SER A 235 16.58 -2.05 -10.92
CA SER A 235 17.38 -3.25 -11.21
C SER A 235 16.60 -4.53 -10.94
N LEU A 236 15.65 -4.51 -9.99
CA LEU A 236 14.75 -5.63 -9.68
C LEU A 236 13.74 -5.92 -10.80
N LYS A 237 13.55 -4.98 -11.74
CA LYS A 237 12.63 -5.09 -12.89
C LYS A 237 11.19 -5.54 -12.51
N PRO A 238 10.55 -4.93 -11.50
CA PRO A 238 9.18 -5.28 -11.14
C PRO A 238 8.21 -4.98 -12.30
N ARG A 239 7.10 -5.73 -12.33
CA ARG A 239 5.93 -5.48 -13.18
C ARG A 239 4.73 -4.96 -12.39
N VAL A 240 4.68 -5.26 -11.09
CA VAL A 240 3.73 -4.68 -10.14
C VAL A 240 4.51 -4.29 -8.89
N ILE A 241 4.23 -3.10 -8.36
CA ILE A 241 4.81 -2.60 -7.12
C ILE A 241 3.68 -2.25 -6.17
N ASN A 242 3.67 -2.83 -4.97
CA ASN A 242 2.78 -2.42 -3.89
C ASN A 242 3.45 -1.35 -3.01
N CYS A 243 2.74 -0.25 -2.78
CA CYS A 243 3.12 0.84 -1.88
C CYS A 243 2.00 1.09 -0.87
N SER A 244 2.07 0.43 0.29
CA SER A 244 1.12 0.61 1.39
C SER A 244 1.66 1.64 2.39
N TRP A 245 2.04 2.82 1.89
CA TRP A 245 2.55 3.94 2.69
C TRP A 245 2.16 5.26 2.06
N GLY A 246 2.08 6.32 2.87
CA GLY A 246 1.76 7.65 2.41
C GLY A 246 1.83 8.69 3.51
N THR A 247 1.70 9.95 3.12
CA THR A 247 1.74 11.08 4.04
C THR A 247 0.37 11.31 4.68
N SER A 248 0.30 11.34 6.01
CA SER A 248 -0.87 11.81 6.75
C SER A 248 -0.99 13.34 6.69
N ASN A 249 -2.04 13.84 6.02
CA ASN A 249 -2.29 15.28 5.92
C ASN A 249 -2.63 15.88 7.29
N GLN A 250 -3.45 15.20 8.10
CA GLN A 250 -3.80 15.64 9.46
C GLN A 250 -2.55 15.86 10.35
N GLN A 251 -1.59 14.94 10.31
CA GLN A 251 -0.36 15.07 11.09
C GLN A 251 0.50 16.24 10.59
N LEU A 252 0.59 16.45 9.28
CA LEU A 252 1.29 17.60 8.71
C LEU A 252 0.61 18.92 9.08
N LEU A 253 -0.71 19.01 9.02
CA LEU A 253 -1.45 20.21 9.43
C LEU A 253 -1.11 20.61 10.87
N LYS A 254 -1.08 19.64 11.80
CA LYS A 254 -0.72 19.89 13.20
C LYS A 254 0.69 20.46 13.34
N VAL A 255 1.68 19.82 12.69
CA VAL A 255 3.08 20.24 12.73
C VAL A 255 3.27 21.61 12.09
N PHE A 256 2.67 21.85 10.93
CA PHE A 256 2.77 23.12 10.21
C PHE A 256 2.09 24.25 10.98
N LYS A 257 0.90 24.04 11.56
CA LYS A 257 0.22 25.04 12.39
C LYS A 257 1.06 25.44 13.60
N GLN A 258 1.70 24.46 14.25
CA GLN A 258 2.62 24.72 15.36
C GLN A 258 3.81 25.56 14.91
N ASN A 259 4.49 25.17 13.82
CA ASN A 259 5.65 25.90 13.32
C ASN A 259 5.31 27.30 12.78
N MET A 260 4.18 27.43 12.09
CA MET A 260 3.69 28.72 11.61
C MET A 260 3.50 29.71 12.77
N THR A 261 2.91 29.24 13.87
CA THR A 261 2.63 30.07 15.05
C THR A 261 3.84 30.32 15.96
N GLN A 262 4.69 29.31 16.16
CA GLN A 262 5.80 29.36 17.12
C GLN A 262 7.11 29.82 16.48
N SER A 263 7.34 29.51 15.20
CA SER A 263 8.65 29.59 14.57
C SER A 263 8.69 30.46 13.31
N TRP A 264 7.57 30.67 12.60
CA TRP A 264 7.56 31.40 11.31
C TRP A 264 6.79 32.72 11.34
N GLY A 265 6.43 33.21 12.53
CA GLY A 265 5.90 34.56 12.71
C GLY A 265 4.46 34.76 12.23
N TYR A 266 3.70 33.70 11.94
CA TYR A 266 2.29 33.81 11.59
C TYR A 266 1.43 33.92 12.86
N LYS A 267 0.71 35.04 13.01
CA LYS A 267 -0.28 35.20 14.08
C LYS A 267 -1.62 34.63 13.63
N ASN A 268 -2.09 33.58 14.30
CA ASN A 268 -3.39 32.93 14.05
C ASN A 268 -3.60 32.52 12.57
N PRO A 269 -2.72 31.69 11.97
CA PRO A 269 -2.94 31.21 10.61
C PRO A 269 -4.28 30.46 10.52
N THR A 270 -5.04 30.71 9.45
CA THR A 270 -6.28 29.97 9.19
C THR A 270 -5.96 28.53 8.82
N ASP A 271 -6.92 27.62 8.93
CA ASP A 271 -6.69 26.23 8.51
C ASP A 271 -6.43 26.12 6.99
N GLU A 272 -7.02 27.02 6.19
CA GLU A 272 -6.73 27.15 4.76
C GLU A 272 -5.26 27.57 4.54
N ASP A 273 -4.76 28.53 5.33
CA ASP A 273 -3.35 28.95 5.27
C ASP A 273 -2.42 27.76 5.56
N VAL A 274 -2.67 27.04 6.65
CA VAL A 274 -1.87 25.87 7.02
C VAL A 274 -1.91 24.81 5.90
N GLN A 275 -3.08 24.55 5.32
CA GLN A 275 -3.22 23.59 4.22
C GLN A 275 -2.46 24.02 2.96
N LYS A 276 -2.44 25.31 2.61
CA LYS A 276 -1.63 25.81 1.49
C LYS A 276 -0.14 25.56 1.70
N MET A 277 0.37 25.76 2.93
CA MET A 277 1.77 25.46 3.26
C MET A 277 2.08 23.97 3.20
N VAL A 278 1.18 23.13 3.71
CA VAL A 278 1.30 21.66 3.61
C VAL A 278 1.33 21.24 2.14
N ASN A 279 0.40 21.71 1.32
CA ASN A 279 0.35 21.40 -0.12
C ASN A 279 1.64 21.83 -0.84
N LEU A 280 2.17 23.01 -0.49
CA LEU A 280 3.43 23.51 -1.05
C LEU A 280 4.61 22.60 -0.66
N TYR A 281 4.69 22.19 0.60
CA TYR A 281 5.74 21.29 1.08
C TYR A 281 5.63 19.90 0.43
N VAL A 282 4.46 19.26 0.48
CA VAL A 282 4.24 17.94 -0.12
C VAL A 282 4.53 17.96 -1.62
N GLY A 283 4.03 18.98 -2.33
CA GLY A 283 4.26 19.12 -3.76
C GLY A 283 5.72 19.40 -4.13
N SER A 284 6.43 20.23 -3.35
CA SER A 284 7.80 20.63 -3.68
C SER A 284 8.84 19.59 -3.28
N VAL A 285 8.61 18.91 -2.15
CA VAL A 285 9.56 17.99 -1.52
C VAL A 285 9.17 16.54 -1.78
N GLN A 286 8.02 16.12 -1.24
CA GLN A 286 7.67 14.70 -1.19
C GLN A 286 7.32 14.13 -2.57
N LEU A 287 6.47 14.81 -3.35
CA LEU A 287 6.13 14.36 -4.71
C LEU A 287 7.35 14.34 -5.63
N ARG A 288 8.28 15.29 -5.47
CA ARG A 288 9.54 15.29 -6.22
C ARG A 288 10.40 14.06 -5.90
N SER A 289 10.49 13.69 -4.63
CA SER A 289 11.15 12.44 -4.21
C SER A 289 10.44 11.20 -4.74
N SER A 290 9.11 11.14 -4.68
CA SER A 290 8.32 10.03 -5.24
C SER A 290 8.50 9.88 -6.76
N MET A 291 8.57 10.99 -7.50
CA MET A 291 8.86 10.95 -8.93
C MET A 291 10.21 10.29 -9.22
N VAL A 292 11.24 10.61 -8.44
CA VAL A 292 12.56 9.96 -8.59
C VAL A 292 12.49 8.49 -8.18
N LEU A 293 11.81 8.16 -7.08
CA LEU A 293 11.67 6.78 -6.60
C LEU A 293 11.15 5.84 -7.69
N PHE A 294 10.18 6.31 -8.50
CA PHE A 294 9.52 5.51 -9.53
C PHE A 294 10.11 5.69 -10.94
N LYS A 295 11.11 6.56 -11.11
CA LYS A 295 11.72 6.91 -12.40
C LYS A 295 12.22 5.71 -13.21
N TYR A 296 12.74 4.69 -12.54
CA TYR A 296 13.39 3.54 -13.17
C TYR A 296 12.47 2.32 -13.36
N VAL A 297 11.17 2.48 -13.16
CA VAL A 297 10.18 1.41 -13.31
C VAL A 297 8.97 1.80 -14.17
N PRO A 298 9.15 2.41 -15.36
CA PRO A 298 8.05 2.81 -16.23
C PRO A 298 7.18 1.63 -16.72
N GLN A 299 7.72 0.41 -16.66
CA GLN A 299 7.05 -0.84 -17.05
C GLN A 299 6.17 -1.45 -15.95
N ALA A 300 6.26 -0.96 -14.72
CA ALA A 300 5.52 -1.49 -13.58
C ALA A 300 4.22 -0.72 -13.37
N LEU A 301 3.16 -1.41 -12.95
CA LEU A 301 2.02 -0.74 -12.32
C LEU A 301 2.35 -0.48 -10.84
N ILE A 302 2.30 0.78 -10.42
CA ILE A 302 2.57 1.20 -9.04
C ILE A 302 1.24 1.36 -8.32
N VAL A 303 0.94 0.46 -7.40
CA VAL A 303 -0.32 0.42 -6.66
C VAL A 303 -0.12 1.09 -5.31
N ILE A 304 -0.94 2.08 -4.99
CA ILE A 304 -0.74 3.01 -3.87
C ILE A 304 -2.00 3.00 -2.99
N ALA A 305 -1.83 2.82 -1.68
CA ALA A 305 -2.90 2.97 -0.70
C ALA A 305 -3.41 4.42 -0.63
N ALA A 306 -4.74 4.64 -0.64
CA ALA A 306 -5.31 5.99 -0.66
C ALA A 306 -5.12 6.77 0.67
N GLY A 307 -4.90 6.08 1.79
CA GLY A 307 -4.81 6.66 3.12
C GLY A 307 -6.01 6.31 4.01
N ASN A 308 -5.83 6.45 5.32
CA ASN A 308 -6.76 5.96 6.36
C ASN A 308 -7.31 7.08 7.27
N SER A 309 -7.40 8.32 6.76
CA SER A 309 -7.80 9.51 7.52
C SER A 309 -9.20 10.04 7.20
N THR A 310 -10.03 9.27 6.49
CA THR A 310 -11.37 9.65 6.02
C THR A 310 -11.43 10.87 5.08
N GLU A 311 -10.27 11.35 4.63
CA GLU A 311 -10.15 12.61 3.90
C GLU A 311 -10.59 12.47 2.43
N ASP A 312 -11.15 13.57 1.91
CA ASP A 312 -11.39 13.75 0.48
C ASP A 312 -10.10 14.26 -0.18
N ASN A 313 -9.37 13.33 -0.79
CA ASN A 313 -8.08 13.55 -1.42
C ASN A 313 -8.15 14.55 -2.58
N ASP A 314 -9.32 14.75 -3.21
CA ASP A 314 -9.47 15.75 -4.28
C ASP A 314 -9.08 17.17 -3.80
N LYS A 315 -9.23 17.44 -2.50
CA LYS A 315 -8.91 18.74 -1.87
C LYS A 315 -7.46 18.89 -1.41
N LEU A 316 -6.67 17.82 -1.46
CA LEU A 316 -5.34 17.75 -0.83
C LEU A 316 -4.24 17.50 -1.86
N VAL A 317 -2.97 17.73 -1.48
CA VAL A 317 -1.81 17.21 -2.23
C VAL A 317 -1.14 16.15 -1.37
N ILE A 318 -1.14 14.90 -1.81
CA ILE A 318 -0.72 13.73 -1.03
C ILE A 318 0.37 12.95 -1.75
N SER A 319 1.46 12.64 -1.04
CA SER A 319 2.50 11.73 -1.53
C SER A 319 2.30 10.32 -0.95
N PRO A 320 2.47 9.25 -1.74
CA PRO A 320 2.81 9.24 -3.16
C PRO A 320 1.59 9.33 -4.12
N ASN A 321 0.35 9.40 -3.61
CA ASN A 321 -0.90 9.36 -4.39
C ASN A 321 -0.88 10.29 -5.61
N ASP A 322 -0.45 11.54 -5.42
CA ASP A 322 -0.46 12.60 -6.43
C ASP A 322 0.82 12.69 -7.25
N THR A 323 1.71 11.69 -7.15
CA THR A 323 2.93 11.65 -7.97
C THR A 323 2.54 11.73 -9.45
N PRO A 324 3.08 12.67 -10.25
CA PRO A 324 2.67 12.90 -11.63
C PRO A 324 3.27 11.86 -12.58
N ILE A 325 2.82 10.61 -12.44
CA ILE A 325 3.17 9.46 -13.26
C ILE A 325 1.89 8.78 -13.78
N THR A 326 1.96 8.16 -14.96
CA THR A 326 0.79 7.57 -15.63
C THR A 326 0.55 6.10 -15.25
N ASN A 327 1.58 5.43 -14.74
CA ASN A 327 1.57 4.02 -14.35
C ASN A 327 1.28 3.81 -12.85
N LYS A 328 0.39 4.63 -12.26
CA LYS A 328 -0.05 4.49 -10.86
C LYS A 328 -1.53 4.09 -10.76
N LEU A 329 -1.88 3.35 -9.72
CA LEU A 329 -3.25 3.00 -9.34
C LEU A 329 -3.45 3.31 -7.85
N VAL A 330 -4.26 4.30 -7.52
CA VAL A 330 -4.56 4.72 -6.13
C VAL A 330 -5.83 4.01 -5.64
N VAL A 331 -5.73 3.33 -4.49
CA VAL A 331 -6.72 2.34 -4.04
C VAL A 331 -7.36 2.73 -2.71
N ALA A 332 -8.68 2.95 -2.72
CA ALA A 332 -9.52 3.05 -1.52
C ALA A 332 -9.85 1.66 -0.95
N ALA A 333 -10.15 1.63 0.35
CA ALA A 333 -10.57 0.43 1.06
C ALA A 333 -12.09 0.37 1.17
N THR A 334 -12.63 -0.84 1.05
CA THR A 334 -14.04 -1.14 1.29
C THR A 334 -14.20 -2.15 2.42
N ASN A 335 -15.34 -2.09 3.11
CA ASN A 335 -15.79 -3.17 3.98
C ASN A 335 -16.45 -4.22 3.10
N HIS A 336 -15.64 -5.18 2.63
CA HIS A 336 -16.02 -6.10 1.56
C HIS A 336 -16.61 -5.33 0.36
N ASP A 337 -17.66 -5.83 -0.31
CA ASP A 337 -18.36 -5.09 -1.38
C ASP A 337 -19.65 -4.41 -0.89
N ARG A 338 -19.72 -4.09 0.41
CA ARG A 338 -20.92 -3.56 1.07
C ARG A 338 -20.91 -2.04 1.19
N SER A 339 -19.76 -1.46 1.55
CA SER A 339 -19.61 -0.01 1.71
C SER A 339 -18.14 0.40 1.60
N ILE A 340 -17.87 1.68 1.38
CA ILE A 340 -16.53 2.22 1.56
C ILE A 340 -16.16 2.12 3.04
N ALA A 341 -14.93 1.72 3.36
CA ALA A 341 -14.51 1.61 4.75
C ALA A 341 -14.47 3.00 5.39
N ASP A 342 -14.93 3.14 6.64
CA ASP A 342 -15.09 4.45 7.27
C ASP A 342 -13.79 5.22 7.43
N PHE A 343 -12.67 4.49 7.56
CA PHE A 343 -11.34 5.08 7.63
C PHE A 343 -10.80 5.50 6.26
N SER A 344 -11.31 4.95 5.15
CA SER A 344 -10.70 5.12 3.83
C SER A 344 -10.75 6.57 3.37
N CYS A 345 -9.60 7.08 2.94
CA CYS A 345 -9.60 8.25 2.09
C CYS A 345 -10.26 7.94 0.74
N PHE A 346 -10.83 8.96 0.13
CA PHE A 346 -11.55 8.87 -1.15
C PHE A 346 -11.27 10.11 -2.01
N GLY A 347 -11.69 10.11 -3.27
CA GLY A 347 -11.57 11.26 -4.17
C GLY A 347 -12.10 10.91 -5.55
N ALA A 348 -13.07 11.67 -6.05
CA ALA A 348 -13.71 11.44 -7.34
C ALA A 348 -12.75 11.56 -8.52
N THR A 349 -11.63 12.27 -8.36
CA THR A 349 -10.64 12.51 -9.43
C THR A 349 -9.26 11.94 -9.13
N LYS A 350 -8.90 11.77 -7.85
CA LYS A 350 -7.54 11.34 -7.44
C LYS A 350 -7.43 9.93 -6.91
N VAL A 351 -8.53 9.29 -6.53
CA VAL A 351 -8.54 7.89 -6.09
C VAL A 351 -9.17 7.04 -7.19
N ASP A 352 -8.40 6.10 -7.74
CA ASP A 352 -8.77 5.42 -8.98
C ASP A 352 -9.87 4.37 -8.74
N ILE A 353 -9.73 3.56 -7.70
CA ILE A 353 -10.50 2.31 -7.53
C ILE A 353 -10.69 1.93 -6.06
N ALA A 354 -11.68 1.09 -5.79
CA ALA A 354 -11.96 0.56 -4.47
C ALA A 354 -11.71 -0.96 -4.43
N VAL A 355 -11.18 -1.46 -3.32
CA VAL A 355 -10.88 -2.88 -3.09
C VAL A 355 -11.10 -3.23 -1.61
N PRO A 356 -11.56 -4.44 -1.26
CA PRO A 356 -11.70 -4.85 0.13
C PRO A 356 -10.43 -4.62 0.95
N GLY A 357 -10.58 -3.94 2.08
CA GLY A 357 -9.48 -3.57 2.97
C GLY A 357 -9.82 -3.65 4.45
N VAL A 358 -11.02 -4.13 4.83
CA VAL A 358 -11.42 -4.36 6.22
C VAL A 358 -11.29 -5.83 6.56
N ASN A 359 -10.70 -6.13 7.72
CA ASN A 359 -10.58 -7.48 8.28
C ASN A 359 -9.96 -8.49 7.29
N ILE A 360 -8.82 -8.13 6.70
CA ILE A 360 -8.12 -8.94 5.70
C ILE A 360 -7.15 -9.89 6.38
N TYR A 361 -7.34 -11.19 6.19
CA TYR A 361 -6.47 -12.24 6.73
C TYR A 361 -5.18 -12.37 5.92
N SER A 362 -4.03 -12.40 6.59
CA SER A 362 -2.75 -12.64 5.92
C SER A 362 -1.62 -13.03 6.87
N THR A 363 -0.41 -13.09 6.32
CA THR A 363 0.81 -13.52 7.01
C THR A 363 1.33 -12.47 7.98
N TYR A 364 1.90 -12.93 9.07
CA TYR A 364 2.61 -12.16 10.08
C TYR A 364 4.02 -12.76 10.25
N PRO A 365 5.04 -11.98 10.63
CA PRO A 365 6.39 -12.52 10.82
C PRO A 365 6.42 -13.69 11.82
N ASN A 366 7.43 -14.54 11.67
CA ASN A 366 7.64 -15.74 12.50
C ASN A 366 6.53 -16.80 12.35
N GLY A 367 6.07 -17.01 11.12
CA GLY A 367 5.17 -18.10 10.75
C GLY A 367 3.71 -17.93 11.21
N LYS A 368 3.31 -16.72 11.62
CA LYS A 368 1.97 -16.44 12.14
C LYS A 368 1.03 -15.93 11.05
N MET A 369 -0.26 -15.95 11.34
CA MET A 369 -1.30 -15.41 10.48
C MET A 369 -2.25 -14.57 11.33
N GLY A 370 -2.93 -13.60 10.72
CA GLY A 370 -3.84 -12.71 11.43
C GLY A 370 -4.54 -11.72 10.51
N TYR A 371 -5.37 -10.87 11.12
CA TYR A 371 -6.20 -9.90 10.40
C TYR A 371 -5.66 -8.48 10.56
N MET A 372 -5.70 -7.70 9.47
CA MET A 372 -5.46 -6.25 9.49
C MET A 372 -6.51 -5.53 8.66
N SER A 373 -6.73 -4.26 8.96
CA SER A 373 -7.59 -3.36 8.19
C SER A 373 -6.84 -2.11 7.77
N GLY A 374 -7.06 -1.68 6.53
CA GLY A 374 -6.46 -0.47 5.97
C GLY A 374 -6.56 -0.41 4.46
N THR A 375 -6.40 0.80 3.90
CA THR A 375 -6.06 0.96 2.47
C THR A 375 -4.75 0.25 2.13
N SER A 376 -3.90 0.06 3.14
CA SER A 376 -2.70 -0.77 3.10
C SER A 376 -2.94 -2.25 2.87
N MET A 377 -4.14 -2.77 3.11
CA MET A 377 -4.55 -4.15 2.76
C MET A 377 -5.29 -4.18 1.41
N ALA A 378 -6.00 -3.12 1.06
CA ALA A 378 -6.66 -2.96 -0.24
C ALA A 378 -5.64 -2.85 -1.40
N ALA A 379 -4.56 -2.09 -1.22
CA ALA A 379 -3.48 -1.93 -2.20
C ALA A 379 -2.76 -3.25 -2.60
N PRO A 380 -2.33 -4.12 -1.67
CA PRO A 380 -1.72 -5.39 -2.03
C PRO A 380 -2.74 -6.37 -2.64
N LEU A 381 -4.02 -6.28 -2.28
CA LEU A 381 -5.08 -7.05 -2.94
C LEU A 381 -5.30 -6.59 -4.39
N ALA A 382 -5.28 -5.27 -4.65
CA ALA A 382 -5.25 -4.74 -6.01
C ALA A 382 -3.99 -5.18 -6.77
N SER A 383 -2.82 -5.21 -6.10
CA SER A 383 -1.56 -5.68 -6.67
C SER A 383 -1.59 -7.16 -7.03
N LYS A 384 -2.22 -8.00 -6.19
CA LYS A 384 -2.50 -9.41 -6.48
C LYS A 384 -3.30 -9.54 -7.77
N TYR A 385 -4.43 -8.85 -7.87
CA TYR A 385 -5.28 -8.86 -9.06
C TYR A 385 -4.55 -8.39 -10.31
N ALA A 386 -3.77 -7.30 -10.21
CA ALA A 386 -2.93 -6.82 -11.31
C ALA A 386 -1.94 -7.90 -11.79
N SER A 387 -1.30 -8.62 -10.86
CA SER A 387 -0.34 -9.68 -11.22
C SER A 387 -1.01 -10.91 -11.85
N GLN A 388 -2.24 -11.26 -11.43
CA GLN A 388 -3.01 -12.35 -12.05
C GLN A 388 -3.44 -12.00 -13.48
N VAL A 389 -3.86 -10.75 -13.72
CA VAL A 389 -4.14 -10.24 -15.07
C VAL A 389 -2.90 -10.30 -15.96
N LEU A 390 -1.73 -9.93 -15.44
CA LEU A 390 -0.45 -10.08 -16.16
C LEU A 390 -0.04 -11.55 -16.39
N ALA A 391 -0.38 -12.46 -15.48
CA ALA A 391 -0.14 -13.89 -15.69
C ALA A 391 -0.96 -14.43 -16.88
N VAL A 392 -2.18 -13.92 -17.08
CA VAL A 392 -2.98 -14.21 -18.27
C VAL A 392 -2.32 -13.59 -19.51
N ASN A 393 -2.01 -12.29 -19.49
CA ASN A 393 -1.40 -11.57 -20.60
C ASN A 393 -0.21 -10.70 -20.17
N SER A 394 0.99 -11.26 -20.24
CA SER A 394 2.21 -10.60 -19.77
C SER A 394 2.69 -9.45 -20.65
N LYS A 395 2.10 -9.28 -21.84
CA LYS A 395 2.43 -8.21 -22.81
C LYS A 395 1.73 -6.88 -22.52
N LEU A 396 0.74 -6.87 -21.63
CA LEU A 396 0.02 -5.64 -21.27
C LEU A 396 1.00 -4.59 -20.72
N THR A 397 0.88 -3.38 -21.23
CA THR A 397 1.49 -2.19 -20.63
C THR A 397 0.84 -1.88 -19.27
N PRO A 398 1.50 -1.14 -18.37
CA PRO A 398 0.87 -0.76 -17.11
C PRO A 398 -0.37 0.13 -17.31
N GLN A 399 -0.45 0.90 -18.40
CA GLN A 399 -1.62 1.70 -18.74
C GLN A 399 -2.81 0.82 -19.15
N GLU A 400 -2.59 -0.16 -20.03
CA GLU A 400 -3.64 -1.14 -20.39
C GLU A 400 -4.07 -1.96 -19.18
N LEU A 401 -3.13 -2.38 -18.33
CA LEU A 401 -3.43 -3.11 -17.10
C LEU A 401 -4.31 -2.26 -16.15
N LYS A 402 -3.94 -1.00 -15.94
CA LYS A 402 -4.75 -0.04 -15.16
C LYS A 402 -6.15 0.10 -15.76
N GLN A 403 -6.24 0.30 -17.07
CA GLN A 403 -7.50 0.47 -17.77
C GLN A 403 -8.42 -0.74 -17.60
N ILE A 404 -7.90 -1.95 -17.79
CA ILE A 404 -8.64 -3.20 -17.58
C ILE A 404 -9.19 -3.25 -16.15
N LEU A 405 -8.35 -3.02 -15.13
CA LEU A 405 -8.78 -3.07 -13.73
C LEU A 405 -9.88 -2.04 -13.42
N MET A 406 -9.77 -0.82 -13.95
CA MET A 406 -10.71 0.27 -13.67
C MET A 406 -12.03 0.16 -14.44
N GLU A 407 -12.01 -0.31 -15.68
CA GLU A 407 -13.20 -0.33 -16.54
C GLU A 407 -13.99 -1.63 -16.43
N THR A 408 -13.42 -2.67 -15.81
CA THR A 408 -14.10 -3.96 -15.58
C THR A 408 -14.73 -4.10 -14.19
N VAL A 409 -14.69 -3.05 -13.36
CA VAL A 409 -15.25 -3.04 -11.99
C VAL A 409 -16.73 -3.41 -11.92
N ASP A 410 -17.13 -3.89 -10.75
CA ASP A 410 -18.51 -3.86 -10.30
C ASP A 410 -18.86 -2.45 -9.83
N LYS A 411 -19.63 -1.72 -10.65
CA LYS A 411 -20.13 -0.38 -10.29
C LYS A 411 -21.02 -0.47 -9.07
N LYS A 412 -20.81 0.42 -8.10
CA LYS A 412 -21.61 0.50 -6.86
C LYS A 412 -22.11 1.92 -6.68
N ASP A 413 -23.39 2.10 -6.40
CA ASP A 413 -23.99 3.43 -6.26
C ASP A 413 -23.35 4.25 -5.14
N TRP A 414 -22.97 3.61 -4.03
CA TRP A 414 -22.27 4.25 -2.91
C TRP A 414 -20.80 4.62 -3.20
N LEU A 415 -20.26 4.25 -4.36
CA LEU A 415 -18.94 4.70 -4.83
C LEU A 415 -19.01 5.87 -5.83
N LYS A 416 -20.21 6.29 -6.27
CA LYS A 416 -20.37 7.45 -7.15
C LYS A 416 -19.81 8.70 -6.48
N GLY A 417 -18.89 9.38 -7.18
CA GLY A 417 -18.19 10.55 -6.63
C GLY A 417 -17.23 10.27 -5.49
N LYS A 418 -16.87 9.00 -5.23
CA LYS A 418 -15.89 8.59 -4.21
C LYS A 418 -14.59 8.07 -4.81
N VAL A 419 -14.64 7.40 -5.96
CA VAL A 419 -13.47 6.95 -6.72
C VAL A 419 -13.75 7.09 -8.22
N VAL A 420 -12.72 7.24 -9.04
CA VAL A 420 -12.83 7.47 -10.51
C VAL A 420 -13.60 6.34 -11.20
N SER A 421 -13.30 5.09 -10.85
CA SER A 421 -13.97 3.92 -11.44
C SER A 421 -15.38 3.70 -10.91
N GLU A 422 -15.81 4.39 -9.84
CA GLU A 422 -17.08 4.22 -9.12
C GLU A 422 -17.41 2.75 -8.78
N GLY A 423 -16.40 1.91 -8.59
CA GLY A 423 -16.62 0.47 -8.45
C GLY A 423 -15.51 -0.27 -7.72
N VAL A 424 -15.83 -1.51 -7.39
CA VAL A 424 -14.90 -2.49 -6.78
C VAL A 424 -14.35 -3.41 -7.85
N ILE A 425 -13.07 -3.82 -7.76
CA ILE A 425 -12.45 -4.72 -8.75
C ILE A 425 -13.25 -6.02 -8.89
N ASN A 426 -13.65 -6.35 -10.12
CA ASN A 426 -14.15 -7.66 -10.50
C ASN A 426 -13.03 -8.42 -11.24
N ILE A 427 -12.33 -9.30 -10.52
CA ILE A 427 -11.18 -10.02 -11.08
C ILE A 427 -11.57 -10.91 -12.25
N GLN A 428 -12.75 -11.53 -12.24
CA GLN A 428 -13.18 -12.43 -13.32
C GLN A 428 -13.34 -11.67 -14.65
N ARG A 429 -13.94 -10.47 -14.62
CA ARG A 429 -14.01 -9.59 -15.80
C ARG A 429 -12.63 -9.16 -16.26
N ALA A 430 -11.77 -8.76 -15.33
CA ALA A 430 -10.41 -8.32 -15.67
C ALA A 430 -9.60 -9.44 -16.36
N LEU A 431 -9.68 -10.68 -15.85
CA LEU A 431 -9.03 -11.85 -16.46
C LEU A 431 -9.61 -12.18 -17.85
N ALA A 432 -10.94 -12.12 -18.00
CA ALA A 432 -11.60 -12.35 -19.28
C ALA A 432 -11.18 -11.31 -20.34
N ALA A 433 -11.13 -10.03 -19.98
CA ALA A 433 -10.65 -8.97 -20.86
C ALA A 433 -9.18 -9.19 -21.26
N ALA A 434 -8.31 -9.51 -20.30
CA ALA A 434 -6.89 -9.77 -20.56
C ALA A 434 -6.68 -10.94 -21.54
N LYS A 435 -7.48 -12.00 -21.38
CA LYS A 435 -7.47 -13.17 -22.26
C LYS A 435 -7.94 -12.81 -23.68
N SER A 436 -9.03 -12.05 -23.80
CA SER A 436 -9.53 -11.60 -25.10
C SER A 436 -8.50 -10.73 -25.85
N ILE A 437 -7.81 -9.82 -25.15
CA ILE A 437 -6.73 -9.01 -25.74
C ILE A 437 -5.58 -9.90 -26.20
N LYS A 438 -5.19 -10.89 -25.40
CA LYS A 438 -4.15 -11.85 -25.77
C LYS A 438 -4.50 -12.63 -27.05
N ASP A 439 -5.78 -12.88 -27.27
CA ASP A 439 -6.32 -13.61 -28.43
C ASP A 439 -6.59 -12.68 -29.64
N GLY A 440 -6.27 -11.39 -29.53
CA GLY A 440 -6.24 -10.44 -30.64
C GLY A 440 -7.35 -9.38 -30.65
N SER A 441 -8.23 -9.34 -29.64
CA SER A 441 -9.24 -8.27 -29.51
C SER A 441 -8.60 -6.93 -29.16
N SER A 442 -9.22 -5.82 -29.56
CA SER A 442 -8.88 -4.50 -29.00
C SER A 442 -9.26 -4.44 -27.51
N ILE A 443 -8.64 -3.53 -26.77
CA ILE A 443 -8.91 -3.36 -25.34
C ILE A 443 -10.37 -2.96 -25.08
N GLU A 444 -10.94 -2.08 -25.90
CA GLU A 444 -12.32 -1.61 -25.77
C GLU A 444 -13.31 -2.75 -25.98
N SER A 445 -13.10 -3.55 -27.04
CA SER A 445 -13.94 -4.72 -27.32
C SER A 445 -13.83 -5.75 -26.19
N ALA A 446 -12.62 -6.02 -25.71
CA ALA A 446 -12.40 -6.99 -24.65
C ALA A 446 -13.07 -6.58 -23.33
N ILE A 447 -12.97 -5.30 -22.94
CA ILE A 447 -13.62 -4.76 -21.74
C ILE A 447 -15.14 -4.82 -21.89
N SER A 448 -15.69 -4.38 -23.03
CA SER A 448 -17.13 -4.42 -23.29
C SER A 448 -17.68 -5.84 -23.19
N THR A 449 -17.05 -6.79 -23.90
CA THR A 449 -17.46 -8.20 -23.90
C THR A 449 -17.31 -8.83 -22.50
N ALA A 450 -16.28 -8.50 -21.74
CA ALA A 450 -16.12 -8.99 -20.38
C ALA A 450 -17.25 -8.50 -19.46
N ARG A 451 -17.63 -7.21 -19.56
CA ARG A 451 -18.74 -6.63 -18.79
C ARG A 451 -20.09 -7.25 -19.13
N GLU A 452 -20.31 -7.59 -20.40
CA GLU A 452 -21.54 -8.23 -20.88
C GLU A 452 -21.65 -9.69 -20.42
N ASN A 453 -20.56 -10.45 -20.53
CA ASN A 453 -20.59 -11.90 -20.36
C ASN A 453 -20.29 -12.38 -18.94
N VAL A 454 -19.62 -11.56 -18.11
CA VAL A 454 -19.30 -11.92 -16.73
C VAL A 454 -20.17 -11.09 -15.79
N PRO A 455 -21.02 -11.74 -14.97
CA PRO A 455 -21.93 -11.04 -14.07
C PRO A 455 -21.16 -10.30 -12.98
N SER A 456 -21.85 -9.37 -12.32
CA SER A 456 -21.27 -8.66 -11.19
C SER A 456 -21.12 -9.60 -10.00
N THR A 457 -20.13 -9.34 -9.15
CA THR A 457 -19.99 -10.06 -7.88
C THR A 457 -21.11 -9.59 -6.96
N GLU A 458 -21.97 -10.52 -6.56
CA GLU A 458 -22.95 -10.32 -5.49
C GLU A 458 -22.37 -10.90 -4.21
N LEU A 459 -22.28 -10.07 -3.16
CA LEU A 459 -22.08 -10.56 -1.81
C LEU A 459 -23.45 -10.69 -1.14
N ASP A 460 -23.67 -11.82 -0.49
CA ASP A 460 -24.81 -11.98 0.41
C ASP A 460 -24.64 -11.07 1.65
N GLY A 461 -25.62 -10.21 1.91
CA GLY A 461 -25.72 -9.43 3.14
C GLY A 461 -26.10 -7.95 2.92
N PRO A 462 -26.65 -7.29 3.97
CA PRO A 462 -27.05 -5.90 3.88
C PRO A 462 -25.85 -4.96 3.73
N GLU A 463 -26.10 -3.76 3.20
CA GLU A 463 -25.18 -2.63 3.33
C GLU A 463 -24.89 -2.36 4.81
N ILE A 464 -23.62 -2.15 5.14
CA ILE A 464 -23.19 -1.85 6.51
C ILE A 464 -23.02 -0.34 6.61
N SER A 465 -23.87 0.29 7.42
CA SER A 465 -23.72 1.71 7.76
C SER A 465 -22.47 1.93 8.61
N ALA A 466 -21.88 3.13 8.50
CA ALA A 466 -20.81 3.57 9.37
C ALA A 466 -21.19 3.34 10.86
N PRO A 467 -20.27 2.87 11.71
CA PRO A 467 -20.53 2.64 13.12
C PRO A 467 -20.82 3.97 13.81
N VAL A 468 -21.85 3.96 14.66
CA VAL A 468 -22.15 5.06 15.58
C VAL A 468 -21.37 4.81 16.86
N PHE A 469 -20.48 5.74 17.23
CA PHE A 469 -19.71 5.66 18.47
C PHE A 469 -20.51 6.28 19.63
N GLU A 470 -20.70 5.53 20.71
CA GLU A 470 -21.41 6.02 21.90
C GLU A 470 -20.49 6.79 22.85
N SER A 471 -19.16 6.73 22.62
CA SER A 471 -18.16 7.43 23.42
C SER A 471 -16.87 7.73 22.63
N GLU A 472 -16.07 8.70 23.10
CA GLU A 472 -14.73 8.95 22.56
C GLU A 472 -13.81 7.74 22.73
N PHE A 473 -13.97 6.95 23.80
CA PHE A 473 -13.22 5.70 23.98
C PHE A 473 -13.48 4.71 22.85
N GLU A 474 -14.73 4.53 22.43
CA GLU A 474 -15.07 3.62 21.32
C GLU A 474 -14.48 4.11 19.99
N LYS A 475 -14.48 5.42 19.77
CA LYS A 475 -13.86 6.03 18.60
C LYS A 475 -12.34 5.87 18.62
N GLU A 476 -11.69 6.07 19.76
CA GLU A 476 -10.24 5.84 19.93
C GLU A 476 -9.90 4.37 19.70
N LEU A 477 -10.69 3.45 20.27
CA LEU A 477 -10.55 2.01 20.10
C LEU A 477 -10.66 1.63 18.62
N TYR A 478 -11.73 2.05 17.92
CA TYR A 478 -11.97 1.75 16.50
C TYR A 478 -10.79 2.16 15.60
N ASN A 479 -10.21 3.34 15.86
CA ASN A 479 -9.11 3.90 15.07
C ASN A 479 -7.73 3.34 15.47
N SER A 480 -7.60 2.61 16.57
CA SER A 480 -6.30 2.17 17.12
C SER A 480 -5.60 1.06 16.34
N ALA A 481 -6.28 0.42 15.40
CA ALA A 481 -5.78 -0.73 14.64
C ALA A 481 -5.94 -0.58 13.12
N VAL A 482 -6.14 0.65 12.62
CA VAL A 482 -6.13 0.93 11.17
C VAL A 482 -4.69 1.23 10.75
N PHE A 483 -4.16 0.50 9.78
CA PHE A 483 -2.76 0.57 9.34
C PHE A 483 -2.60 1.04 7.90
#